data_AF-A0A2E2TAI1-F1
#
_entry.id   AF-A0A2E2TAI1-F1
#
_cell.length_a   1.000
_cell.length_b   1.000
_cell.length_c   1.000
_cell.angle_alpha   90.00
_cell.angle_beta   90.00
_cell.angle_gamma   90.00
#
_symmetry.space_group_name_H-M   'P 1'
#
loop_
_entity.id
_entity.type
_entity.pdbx_description
1 polymer ?
#
loop_
_entity_poly.entity_id
_entity_poly.type
_entity_poly.pdbx_seq_one_letter_code
_entity_poly.pdbx_strand_id
1 'polypeptide(L)'
;MVELYEALKKRILNIDSSVHEEYKKLYIAYKSSTNFVDIVPQKSRLRLSLNIPFASIIDPKGYCKDITDLGRWGNGDVEVGFENLNQLDDVMELIEQAFDKQNGSGIV
;
A
#
# COMPACT_ATOMS: atom_id res chain seq x y z
N MET A 1 6.85 2.01 15.58
CA MET A 1 6.57 0.91 14.64
C MET A 1 5.20 0.29 14.88
N VAL A 2 4.95 -0.27 16.06
CA VAL A 2 3.63 -0.87 16.40
C VAL A 2 2.50 0.14 16.21
N GLU A 3 2.64 1.35 16.74
CA GLU A 3 1.64 2.43 16.60
C GLU A 3 1.35 2.80 15.14
N LEU A 4 2.39 2.95 14.30
CA LEU A 4 2.24 3.21 12.86
C LEU A 4 1.46 2.09 12.19
N TYR A 5 1.83 0.84 12.47
CA TYR A 5 1.18 -0.33 11.88
C TYR A 5 -0.29 -0.42 12.29
N GLU A 6 -0.62 -0.30 13.57
CA GLU A 6 -2.00 -0.38 14.04
C GLU A 6 -2.88 0.74 13.48
N ALA A 7 -2.36 1.96 13.39
CA ALA A 7 -3.09 3.09 12.79
C ALA A 7 -3.38 2.86 11.31
N LEU A 8 -2.38 2.39 10.56
CA LEU A 8 -2.50 2.09 9.14
C LEU A 8 -3.44 0.90 8.90
N LYS A 9 -3.23 -0.21 9.61
CA LYS A 9 -4.07 -1.43 9.55
C LYS A 9 -5.54 -1.10 9.75
N LYS A 10 -5.87 -0.31 10.78
CA LYS A 10 -7.25 0.09 11.06
C LYS A 10 -7.88 0.83 9.88
N ARG A 11 -7.13 1.74 9.23
CA ARG A 11 -7.62 2.49 8.06
C ARG A 11 -7.80 1.57 6.85
N ILE A 12 -6.83 0.70 6.57
CA ILE A 12 -6.90 -0.24 5.42
C ILE A 12 -8.11 -1.18 5.55
N LEU A 13 -8.32 -1.78 6.72
CA LEU A 13 -9.45 -2.69 6.95
C LEU A 13 -10.82 -1.99 6.90
N ASN A 14 -10.86 -0.66 6.98
CA ASN A 14 -12.08 0.13 6.87
C ASN A 14 -12.36 0.66 5.47
N ILE A 15 -11.49 0.40 4.47
CA ILE A 15 -11.71 0.82 3.07
C ILE A 15 -13.00 0.20 2.52
N ASP A 16 -13.15 -1.12 2.65
CA ASP A 16 -14.33 -1.85 2.21
C ASP A 16 -14.48 -3.15 3.00
N SER A 17 -15.71 -3.65 3.11
CA SER A 17 -16.03 -4.90 3.83
C SER A 17 -15.35 -6.16 3.28
N SER A 18 -14.93 -6.15 2.01
CA SER A 18 -14.20 -7.24 1.37
C SER A 18 -12.70 -7.28 1.74
N VAL A 19 -12.17 -6.21 2.33
CA VAL A 19 -10.75 -6.11 2.65
C VAL A 19 -10.39 -7.03 3.81
N HIS A 20 -9.36 -7.85 3.60
CA HIS A 20 -8.80 -8.72 4.63
C HIS A 20 -7.27 -8.74 4.54
N GLU A 21 -6.63 -9.13 5.64
CA GLU A 21 -5.19 -9.27 5.74
C GLU A 21 -4.75 -10.73 5.73
N GLU A 22 -3.63 -11.03 5.07
CA GLU A 22 -3.00 -12.33 5.04
C GLU A 22 -1.53 -12.23 5.47
N TYR A 23 -1.17 -12.96 6.53
CA TYR A 23 0.19 -12.99 7.06
C TYR A 23 1.05 -13.96 6.26
N LYS A 24 2.06 -13.44 5.55
CA LYS A 24 3.08 -14.23 4.87
C LYS A 24 4.36 -14.24 5.70
N LYS A 25 5.31 -15.11 5.32
CA LYS A 25 6.59 -15.24 6.02
C LYS A 25 7.38 -13.93 6.13
N LEU A 26 7.28 -13.05 5.13
CA LEU A 26 8.10 -11.83 5.01
C LEU A 26 7.31 -10.52 4.98
N TYR A 27 5.99 -10.58 4.80
CA TYR A 27 5.14 -9.41 4.63
C TYR A 27 3.70 -9.73 5.02
N ILE A 28 2.89 -8.69 5.16
CA ILE A 28 1.45 -8.78 5.39
C ILE A 28 0.77 -8.26 4.13
N ALA A 29 -0.05 -9.08 3.50
CA ALA A 29 -0.80 -8.69 2.31
C ALA A 29 -2.17 -8.18 2.71
N TYR A 30 -2.61 -7.05 2.14
CA TYR A 30 -4.00 -6.62 2.20
C TYR A 30 -4.65 -6.82 0.83
N LYS A 31 -5.82 -7.46 0.86
CA LYS A 31 -6.48 -7.97 -0.34
C LYS A 31 -7.99 -7.72 -0.28
N SER A 32 -8.58 -7.50 -1.45
CA SER A 32 -10.00 -7.77 -1.67
C SER A 32 -10.08 -9.00 -2.58
N SER A 33 -10.28 -8.83 -3.89
CA SER A 33 -10.14 -9.92 -4.88
C SER A 33 -8.69 -10.32 -5.11
N THR A 34 -7.78 -9.33 -5.12
CA THR A 34 -6.33 -9.51 -5.25
C THR A 34 -5.59 -8.57 -4.29
N ASN A 35 -4.27 -8.72 -4.18
CA ASN A 35 -3.44 -7.83 -3.36
C ASN A 35 -3.50 -6.41 -3.93
N PHE A 36 -3.70 -5.42 -3.07
CA PHE A 36 -3.56 -4.01 -3.44
C PHE A 36 -2.44 -3.31 -2.67
N VAL A 37 -2.10 -3.80 -1.48
CA VAL A 37 -0.90 -3.35 -0.74
C VAL A 37 -0.27 -4.50 0.03
N ASP A 38 1.06 -4.59 -0.04
CA ASP A 38 1.86 -5.48 0.79
C ASP A 38 2.71 -4.63 1.76
N ILE A 39 2.74 -4.99 3.04
CA ILE A 39 3.46 -4.27 4.09
C ILE A 39 4.61 -5.10 4.64
N VAL A 40 5.82 -4.54 4.61
CA VAL A 40 7.02 -5.10 5.24
C VAL A 40 7.44 -4.18 6.38
N PRO A 41 7.30 -4.62 7.65
CA PRO A 41 7.90 -3.92 8.77
C PRO A 41 9.42 -3.90 8.67
N GLN A 42 10.03 -2.73 8.78
CA GLN A 42 11.49 -2.55 8.84
C GLN A 42 11.89 -2.00 10.21
N LYS A 43 13.20 -1.80 10.44
CA LYS A 43 13.71 -1.27 11.72
C LYS A 43 13.18 0.14 12.02
N SER A 44 13.09 1.00 11.00
CA SER A 44 12.76 2.43 11.16
C SER A 44 11.44 2.84 10.52
N ARG A 45 10.87 2.02 9.62
CA ARG A 45 9.66 2.35 8.86
C ARG A 45 8.82 1.15 8.47
N LEU A 46 7.60 1.38 8.02
CA LEU A 46 6.86 0.41 7.22
C LEU A 46 7.17 0.66 5.75
N ARG A 47 7.56 -0.38 5.02
CA ARG A 47 7.67 -0.32 3.57
C ARG A 47 6.43 -0.93 2.95
N LEU A 48 5.76 -0.16 2.11
CA LEU A 48 4.57 -0.57 1.40
C LEU A 48 4.94 -0.78 -0.07
N SER A 49 4.44 -1.87 -0.66
CA SER A 49 4.40 -2.07 -2.09
C SER A 49 2.95 -1.97 -2.55
N LEU A 50 2.64 -1.03 -3.44
CA LEU A 50 1.28 -0.80 -3.94
C LEU A 50 1.10 -1.48 -5.29
N ASN A 51 0.03 -2.25 -5.44
CA ASN A 51 -0.28 -2.95 -6.69
C ASN A 51 -0.97 -2.02 -7.70
N ILE A 52 -0.19 -1.09 -8.25
CA ILE A 52 -0.60 -0.12 -9.27
C ILE A 52 0.62 0.22 -10.14
N PRO A 53 0.46 0.49 -11.45
CA PRO A 53 1.56 0.99 -12.27
C PRO A 53 2.05 2.35 -11.78
N PHE A 54 3.37 2.57 -11.75
CA PHE A 54 3.93 3.85 -11.30
C PHE A 54 3.43 5.03 -12.14
N ALA A 55 3.27 4.83 -13.45
CA ALA A 55 2.72 5.84 -14.34
C ALA A 55 1.24 6.21 -14.09
N SER A 56 0.51 5.39 -13.31
CA SER A 56 -0.91 5.61 -13.01
C SER A 56 -1.15 6.24 -11.64
N ILE A 57 -0.14 6.30 -10.77
CA ILE A 57 -0.34 6.82 -9.41
C ILE A 57 -0.24 8.35 -9.39
N ILE A 58 -1.17 8.98 -8.67
CA ILE A 58 -1.19 10.42 -8.45
C ILE A 58 -0.56 10.68 -7.08
N ASP A 59 0.67 11.19 -7.10
CA ASP A 59 1.47 11.48 -5.90
C ASP A 59 2.03 12.91 -5.96
N PRO A 60 1.26 13.93 -5.57
CA PRO A 60 1.71 15.32 -5.59
C PRO A 60 2.81 15.62 -4.56
N LYS A 61 3.03 14.73 -3.58
CA LYS A 61 3.99 14.90 -2.48
C LYS A 61 5.32 14.17 -2.71
N GLY A 62 5.41 13.32 -3.74
CA GLY A 62 6.63 12.63 -4.13
C GLY A 62 7.06 11.54 -3.15
N TYR A 63 6.12 10.89 -2.47
CA TYR A 63 6.39 9.75 -1.59
C TYR A 63 6.68 8.44 -2.33
N CYS A 64 6.16 8.30 -3.55
CA CYS A 64 6.23 7.10 -4.36
C CYS A 64 7.59 6.96 -5.03
N LYS A 65 8.09 5.72 -5.06
CA LYS A 65 9.26 5.35 -5.84
C LYS A 65 8.88 4.34 -6.90
N ASP A 66 9.33 4.58 -8.12
CA ASP A 66 9.22 3.61 -9.20
C ASP A 66 10.14 2.43 -8.91
N ILE A 67 9.54 1.25 -8.86
CA ILE A 67 10.22 -0.02 -8.65
C ILE A 67 9.94 -1.04 -9.76
N THR A 68 9.35 -0.63 -10.89
CA THR A 68 8.92 -1.50 -12.01
C THR A 68 10.01 -2.49 -12.45
N ASP A 69 11.23 -2.02 -12.64
CA ASP A 69 12.35 -2.82 -13.16
C ASP A 69 13.27 -3.39 -12.08
N LEU A 70 12.89 -3.26 -10.80
CA LEU A 70 13.63 -3.86 -9.70
C LEU A 70 13.11 -5.28 -9.53
N GLY A 71 13.93 -6.29 -9.81
CA GLY A 71 13.59 -7.70 -9.59
C GLY A 71 13.24 -7.99 -8.13
N ARG A 72 11.96 -7.85 -7.77
CA ARG A 72 11.42 -7.99 -6.42
C ARG A 72 10.28 -9.00 -6.39
N TRP A 73 10.07 -9.51 -5.18
CA TRP A 73 8.91 -10.32 -4.86
C TRP A 73 7.76 -9.38 -4.48
N GLY A 74 6.67 -9.38 -5.23
CA GLY A 74 5.49 -8.55 -4.98
C GLY A 74 4.75 -8.23 -6.27
N ASN A 75 3.55 -7.66 -6.12
CA ASN A 75 2.76 -7.14 -7.23
C ASN A 75 2.82 -5.61 -7.22
N GLY A 76 2.96 -5.01 -8.40
CA GLY A 76 2.95 -3.56 -8.59
C GLY A 76 4.32 -2.90 -8.66
N ASP A 77 4.27 -1.63 -9.03
CA ASP A 77 5.43 -0.88 -9.50
C ASP A 77 5.79 0.28 -8.56
N VAL A 78 5.11 0.40 -7.42
CA VAL A 78 5.23 1.53 -6.50
C VAL A 78 5.67 1.09 -5.11
N GLU A 79 6.73 1.72 -4.59
CA GLU A 79 7.14 1.63 -3.17
C GLU A 79 6.81 2.93 -2.42
N VAL A 80 6.28 2.82 -1.20
CA VAL A 80 6.05 3.95 -0.28
C VAL A 80 6.69 3.63 1.08
N GLY A 81 7.41 4.60 1.66
CA GLY A 81 7.92 4.51 3.02
C GLY A 81 7.02 5.25 4.00
N PHE A 82 6.43 4.56 4.96
CA PHE A 82 5.60 5.15 6.00
C PHE A 82 6.35 5.19 7.34
N GLU A 83 6.66 6.40 7.79
CA GLU A 83 7.62 6.68 8.87
C GLU A 83 7.02 7.49 10.01
N ASN A 84 5.96 8.27 9.73
CA ASN A 84 5.35 9.17 10.69
C ASN A 84 3.82 9.19 10.54
N LEU A 85 3.08 9.21 11.66
CA LEU A 85 1.62 9.28 11.66
C LEU A 85 1.05 10.49 10.91
N ASN A 86 1.80 11.59 10.81
CA ASN A 86 1.39 12.76 10.04
C ASN A 86 1.29 12.48 8.53
N GLN A 87 1.88 11.38 8.05
CA GLN A 87 1.78 10.93 6.66
C GLN A 87 0.57 10.00 6.45
N LEU A 88 -0.18 9.65 7.50
CA LEU A 88 -1.17 8.58 7.44
C LEU A 88 -2.25 8.86 6.39
N ASP A 89 -2.78 10.08 6.35
CA ASP A 89 -3.81 10.44 5.38
C ASP A 89 -3.25 10.38 3.95
N ASP A 90 -2.07 10.96 3.71
CA ASP A 90 -1.42 10.92 2.41
C ASP A 90 -1.13 9.49 1.92
N VAL A 91 -0.64 8.64 2.81
CA VAL A 91 -0.34 7.23 2.49
C VAL A 91 -1.63 6.45 2.24
N MET A 92 -2.71 6.76 2.96
CA MET A 92 -4.02 6.14 2.72
C MET A 92 -4.59 6.52 1.35
N GLU A 93 -4.46 7.77 0.91
CA GLU A 93 -4.88 8.17 -0.44
C GLU A 93 -4.16 7.37 -1.54
N LEU A 94 -2.87 7.06 -1.35
CA LEU A 94 -2.10 6.23 -2.30
C LEU A 94 -2.54 4.76 -2.26
N ILE A 95 -2.88 4.23 -1.08
CA ILE A 95 -3.39 2.86 -0.92
C ILE A 95 -4.79 2.72 -1.55
N GLU A 96 -5.65 3.72 -1.37
CA GLU A 96 -7.01 3.74 -1.94
C GLU A 96 -6.96 3.75 -3.47
N GLN A 97 -6.04 4.50 -4.09
CA GLN A 97 -5.80 4.43 -5.53
C GLN A 97 -5.43 3.00 -5.99
N ALA A 98 -4.57 2.30 -5.25
CA ALA A 98 -4.20 0.93 -5.57
C ALA A 98 -5.38 -0.05 -5.37
N PHE A 99 -6.19 0.16 -4.33
CA PHE A 99 -7.41 -0.63 -4.09
C PHE A 99 -8.41 -0.45 -5.25
N ASP A 100 -8.71 0.78 -5.64
CA ASP A 100 -9.64 1.09 -6.73
C ASP A 100 -9.17 0.50 -8.06
N LYS A 101 -7.86 0.59 -8.33
CA LYS A 101 -7.25 0.01 -9.53
C LYS A 101 -7.49 -1.50 -9.61
N GLN A 102 -7.36 -2.22 -8.49
CA GLN A 102 -7.50 -3.67 -8.45
C GLN A 102 -8.97 -4.13 -8.44
N ASN A 103 -9.91 -3.27 -8.04
CA ASN A 103 -11.34 -3.59 -8.03
C ASN A 103 -12.09 -3.12 -9.29
N GLY A 104 -11.38 -2.61 -10.29
CA GLY A 104 -12.00 -2.22 -11.56
C GLY A 104 -12.88 -0.97 -11.45
N SER A 105 -12.73 -0.21 -10.36
CA SER A 105 -13.14 1.19 -10.29
C SER A 105 -12.20 1.97 -11.21
N GLY A 106 -12.43 1.85 -12.51
CA GLY A 106 -11.82 2.73 -13.48
C GLY A 106 -12.19 4.14 -13.07
N ILE A 107 -11.19 4.92 -12.64
CA ILE A 107 -11.31 6.37 -12.66
C ILE A 107 -11.61 6.71 -14.13
N VAL A 108 -12.88 7.01 -14.38
CA VAL A 108 -13.40 7.56 -15.63
C VAL A 108 -12.89 8.98 -15.84
#